data_AF-A0A7R9V519-F1
#
_entry.id   AF-A0A7R9V519-F1
#
_cell.length_a   1.000
_cell.length_b   1.000
_cell.length_c   1.000
_cell.angle_alpha   90.00
_cell.angle_beta   90.00
_cell.angle_gamma   90.00
#
_symmetry.space_group_name_H-M   'P 1'
#
loop_
_entity.id
_entity.type
_entity.pdbx_description
1 polymer ?
#
loop_
_entity_poly.entity_id
_entity_poly.type
_entity_poly.pdbx_seq_one_letter_code
_entity_poly.pdbx_strand_id
1 'polypeptide(L)'
;MRRLHAAVVVQTAFRVWRARRKFVAARAAALAMQAMFRAKMAKRQLRTLRAAAHDNTNLLKDKQTLETKVTDLEATLETVMTQRNEMRAQLKDEMAASAAAAARVAALEEENRQLADKVAQATKEELDSAKAAAIAAEVSLAAATAALAAEVEKSTKASAEADRKLSAANEYIQRSMNERSDIEKRFHGMKEDLMTRLQNACNQRDDARGQVLALQAEMEKLKEAVALKDKQLAIASSAAAAAAAVPTPAQIAARQELSNMKADPNKSLQYSRAVSDRFGMAGFAAPPTAPVVPRSPRDELLRGPAGPAGAAAAAAASGRPESEADRKMRELQAKQAQMLQDKRRAEEDRLLSALQTDLGFQRGRPIAAILVFRCCLQWRAFQADRTSLFDRIVGVVGSQIEAHQDDNGRLAYWLSVTVTLLHLLQKNIKPASGSSGLGRRPGAGGASGGGARGVFATMFQRSSTISHVHAEASIHGGGQGGFKAIEAKYPALLFKQQLDAFVQKIFPLLRDNVKKSVTPLLAACIMTPKGPRARQAAAAAAVADAHQ
;
A
#
# COMPACT_ATOMS: atom_id res chain seq x y z
N MET A 1 -89.31 40.68 -104.69
CA MET A 1 -88.79 39.35 -104.30
C MET A 1 -87.35 39.08 -104.73
N ARG A 2 -87.03 38.67 -105.98
CA ARG A 2 -85.72 38.08 -106.37
C ARG A 2 -84.46 38.74 -105.78
N ARG A 3 -84.35 40.09 -105.80
CA ARG A 3 -83.20 40.84 -105.24
C ARG A 3 -82.98 40.61 -103.73
N LEU A 4 -84.05 40.47 -102.94
CA LEU A 4 -83.95 40.22 -101.49
C LEU A 4 -83.41 38.82 -101.18
N HIS A 5 -83.83 37.81 -101.96
CA HIS A 5 -83.35 36.43 -101.80
C HIS A 5 -81.84 36.35 -102.08
N ALA A 6 -81.35 36.99 -103.14
CA ALA A 6 -79.92 37.08 -103.43
C ALA A 6 -79.14 37.77 -102.29
N ALA A 7 -79.66 38.87 -101.73
CA ALA A 7 -79.04 39.53 -100.59
C ALA A 7 -78.96 38.63 -99.34
N VAL A 8 -80.00 37.84 -99.06
CA VAL A 8 -79.99 36.86 -97.96
C VAL A 8 -78.93 35.77 -98.18
N VAL A 9 -78.82 35.23 -99.41
CA VAL A 9 -77.80 34.22 -99.75
C VAL A 9 -76.37 34.75 -99.60
N VAL A 10 -76.10 35.98 -100.03
CA VAL A 10 -74.78 36.62 -99.81
C VAL A 10 -74.51 36.84 -98.31
N GLN A 11 -75.51 37.27 -97.54
CA GLN A 11 -75.37 37.45 -96.09
C GLN A 11 -75.14 36.13 -95.34
N THR A 12 -75.82 35.04 -95.69
CA THR A 12 -75.60 33.73 -95.05
C THR A 12 -74.22 33.18 -95.41
N ALA A 13 -73.81 33.25 -96.68
CA ALA A 13 -72.47 32.86 -97.13
C ALA A 13 -71.37 33.63 -96.38
N PHE A 14 -71.50 34.95 -96.23
CA PHE A 14 -70.54 35.77 -95.47
C PHE A 14 -70.52 35.42 -93.97
N ARG A 15 -71.68 35.19 -93.34
CA ARG A 15 -71.77 34.75 -91.93
C ARG A 15 -71.08 33.40 -91.73
N VAL A 16 -71.32 32.43 -92.62
CA VAL A 16 -70.68 31.10 -92.60
C VAL A 16 -69.17 31.19 -92.82
N TRP A 17 -68.71 31.98 -93.81
CA TRP A 17 -67.27 32.22 -94.02
C TRP A 17 -66.60 32.84 -92.80
N ARG A 18 -67.23 33.86 -92.19
CA ARG A 18 -66.71 34.54 -90.98
C ARG A 18 -66.65 33.59 -89.78
N ALA A 19 -67.64 32.72 -89.62
CA ALA A 19 -67.66 31.68 -88.59
C ALA A 19 -66.57 30.62 -88.83
N ARG A 20 -66.46 30.09 -90.06
CA ARG A 20 -65.43 29.11 -90.44
C ARG A 20 -64.02 29.67 -90.25
N ARG A 21 -63.76 30.92 -90.63
CA ARG A 21 -62.47 31.60 -90.41
C ARG A 21 -62.13 31.73 -88.93
N LYS A 22 -63.09 32.11 -88.07
CA LYS A 22 -62.91 32.13 -86.61
C LYS A 22 -62.60 30.73 -86.05
N PHE A 23 -63.34 29.71 -86.46
CA PHE A 23 -63.14 28.33 -86.00
C PHE A 23 -61.77 27.78 -86.40
N VAL A 24 -61.34 27.97 -87.65
CA VAL A 24 -60.01 27.54 -88.14
C VAL A 24 -58.89 28.25 -87.38
N ALA A 25 -59.00 29.56 -87.13
CA ALA A 25 -58.03 30.31 -86.33
C ALA A 25 -57.96 29.79 -84.88
N ALA A 26 -59.11 29.55 -84.24
CA ALA A 26 -59.17 28.99 -82.88
C ALA A 26 -58.56 27.58 -82.81
N ARG A 27 -58.85 26.70 -83.78
CA ARG A 27 -58.26 25.36 -83.90
C ARG A 27 -56.73 25.43 -84.08
N ALA A 28 -56.24 26.33 -84.93
CA ALA A 28 -54.81 26.52 -85.15
C ALA A 28 -54.10 27.00 -83.85
N ALA A 29 -54.68 27.99 -83.15
CA ALA A 29 -54.16 28.47 -81.88
C ALA A 29 -54.15 27.37 -80.79
N ALA A 30 -55.22 26.58 -80.69
CA ALA A 30 -55.29 25.45 -79.75
C ALA A 30 -54.23 24.38 -80.04
N LEU A 31 -54.00 24.03 -81.31
CA LEU A 31 -52.95 23.09 -81.71
C LEU A 31 -51.54 23.64 -81.41
N ALA A 32 -51.30 24.93 -81.65
CA ALA A 32 -50.03 25.59 -81.31
C ALA A 32 -49.78 25.58 -79.79
N MET A 33 -50.80 25.88 -78.97
CA MET A 33 -50.70 25.80 -77.50
C MET A 33 -50.42 24.36 -77.02
N GLN A 34 -51.09 23.35 -77.59
CA GLN A 34 -50.83 21.95 -77.28
C GLN A 34 -49.42 21.51 -77.67
N ALA A 35 -48.92 21.92 -78.84
CA ALA A 35 -47.55 21.65 -79.28
C ALA A 35 -46.51 22.31 -78.35
N MET A 36 -46.71 23.58 -78.01
CA MET A 36 -45.86 24.31 -77.06
C MET A 36 -45.86 23.67 -75.66
N PHE A 37 -47.01 23.18 -75.18
CA PHE A 37 -47.09 22.47 -73.91
C PHE A 37 -46.35 21.13 -73.94
N ARG A 38 -46.53 20.32 -74.99
CA ARG A 38 -45.79 19.07 -75.21
C ARG A 38 -44.28 19.32 -75.26
N ALA A 39 -43.84 20.33 -76.02
CA ALA A 39 -42.43 20.72 -76.09
C ALA A 39 -41.87 21.22 -74.75
N LYS A 40 -42.66 21.95 -73.95
CA LYS A 40 -42.29 22.39 -72.59
C LYS A 40 -42.15 21.20 -71.62
N MET A 41 -42.99 20.18 -71.75
CA MET A 41 -42.89 18.95 -70.94
C MET A 41 -41.69 18.08 -71.37
N ALA A 42 -41.46 17.89 -72.67
CA ALA A 42 -40.28 17.20 -73.18
C ALA A 42 -38.97 17.90 -72.74
N LYS A 43 -38.91 19.24 -72.81
CA LYS A 43 -37.76 20.02 -72.30
C LYS A 43 -37.58 19.92 -70.79
N ARG A 44 -38.65 19.67 -70.00
CA ARG A 44 -38.54 19.36 -68.57
C ARG A 44 -37.98 17.96 -68.34
N GLN A 45 -38.51 16.94 -69.04
CA GLN A 45 -38.03 15.56 -68.96
C GLN A 45 -36.55 15.44 -69.36
N LEU A 46 -36.11 16.13 -70.42
CA LEU A 46 -34.72 16.17 -70.83
C LEU A 46 -33.81 16.83 -69.76
N ARG A 47 -34.30 17.86 -69.04
CA ARG A 47 -33.56 18.46 -67.93
C ARG A 47 -33.44 17.52 -66.74
N THR A 48 -34.49 16.79 -66.37
CA THR A 48 -34.43 15.80 -65.27
C THR A 48 -33.54 14.61 -65.62
N LEU A 49 -33.56 14.13 -66.88
CA LEU A 49 -32.66 13.07 -67.33
C LEU A 49 -31.19 13.53 -67.36
N ARG A 50 -30.91 14.77 -67.77
CA ARG A 50 -29.55 15.34 -67.73
C ARG A 50 -29.05 15.58 -66.31
N ALA A 51 -29.91 16.00 -65.39
CA ALA A 51 -29.57 16.10 -63.97
C ALA A 51 -29.20 14.71 -63.42
N ALA A 52 -30.10 13.73 -63.56
CA ALA A 52 -29.83 12.36 -63.12
C ALA A 52 -28.58 11.75 -63.77
N ALA A 53 -28.28 12.03 -65.04
CA ALA A 53 -27.04 11.60 -65.69
C ALA A 53 -25.79 12.25 -65.04
N HIS A 54 -25.85 13.55 -64.72
CA HIS A 54 -24.76 14.22 -64.01
C HIS A 54 -24.60 13.72 -62.57
N ASP A 55 -25.72 13.51 -61.86
CA ASP A 55 -25.72 12.93 -60.51
C ASP A 55 -25.07 11.53 -60.52
N ASN A 56 -25.36 10.70 -61.53
CA ASN A 56 -24.65 9.42 -61.74
C ASN A 56 -23.14 9.62 -62.00
N THR A 57 -22.71 10.62 -62.78
CA THR A 57 -21.27 10.90 -62.96
C THR A 57 -20.56 11.39 -61.69
N ASN A 58 -21.31 11.96 -60.74
CA ASN A 58 -20.76 12.36 -59.44
C ASN A 58 -20.75 11.16 -58.48
N LEU A 59 -21.81 10.36 -58.43
CA LEU A 59 -21.86 9.09 -57.69
C LEU A 59 -20.75 8.11 -58.11
N LEU A 60 -20.36 8.08 -59.39
CA LEU A 60 -19.22 7.28 -59.85
C LEU A 60 -17.87 7.78 -59.32
N LYS A 61 -17.68 9.10 -59.19
CA LYS A 61 -16.47 9.67 -58.54
C LYS A 61 -16.49 9.40 -57.05
N ASP A 62 -17.62 9.63 -56.39
CA ASP A 62 -17.78 9.36 -54.96
C ASP A 62 -17.48 7.89 -54.67
N LYS A 63 -18.02 6.96 -55.49
CA LYS A 63 -17.68 5.53 -55.46
C LYS A 63 -16.17 5.31 -55.59
N GLN A 64 -15.51 5.87 -56.61
CA GLN A 64 -14.05 5.73 -56.78
C GLN A 64 -13.28 6.23 -55.54
N THR A 65 -13.65 7.36 -54.94
CA THR A 65 -13.01 7.86 -53.71
C THR A 65 -13.38 7.09 -52.44
N LEU A 66 -14.38 6.19 -52.50
CA LEU A 66 -14.68 5.23 -51.45
C LEU A 66 -13.91 3.93 -51.68
N GLU A 67 -13.78 3.47 -52.92
CA GLU A 67 -12.96 2.32 -53.30
C GLU A 67 -11.48 2.55 -52.92
N THR A 68 -10.90 3.73 -53.20
CA THR A 68 -9.54 4.04 -52.74
C THR A 68 -9.42 4.07 -51.22
N LYS A 69 -10.41 4.62 -50.50
CA LYS A 69 -10.41 4.63 -49.03
C LYS A 69 -10.58 3.24 -48.43
N VAL A 70 -11.26 2.33 -49.11
CA VAL A 70 -11.35 0.91 -48.70
C VAL A 70 -9.98 0.27 -48.88
N THR A 71 -9.30 0.43 -50.02
CA THR A 71 -7.94 -0.11 -50.20
C THR A 71 -6.92 0.51 -49.23
N ASP A 72 -7.03 1.81 -48.94
CA ASP A 72 -6.19 2.47 -47.93
C ASP A 72 -6.45 1.87 -46.53
N LEU A 73 -7.71 1.67 -46.16
CA LEU A 73 -8.10 1.08 -44.87
C LEU A 73 -7.68 -0.39 -44.77
N GLU A 74 -7.80 -1.17 -45.85
CA GLU A 74 -7.33 -2.56 -45.93
C GLU A 74 -5.80 -2.63 -45.72
N ALA A 75 -5.02 -1.75 -46.35
CA ALA A 75 -3.58 -1.65 -46.11
C ALA A 75 -3.22 -1.22 -44.66
N THR A 76 -4.00 -0.31 -44.06
CA THR A 76 -3.82 0.01 -42.62
C THR A 76 -4.22 -1.16 -41.70
N LEU A 77 -5.19 -1.98 -42.10
CA LEU A 77 -5.58 -3.17 -41.35
C LEU A 77 -4.52 -4.26 -41.45
N GLU A 78 -3.95 -4.50 -42.63
CA GLU A 78 -2.85 -5.45 -42.82
C GLU A 78 -1.62 -5.06 -41.98
N THR A 79 -1.20 -3.80 -42.03
CA THR A 79 -0.05 -3.31 -41.23
C THR A 79 -0.30 -3.35 -39.72
N VAL A 80 -1.53 -3.08 -39.25
CA VAL A 80 -1.89 -3.30 -37.84
C VAL A 80 -1.94 -4.80 -37.50
N MET A 81 -2.30 -5.66 -38.45
CA MET A 81 -2.29 -7.11 -38.25
C MET A 81 -0.88 -7.71 -38.23
N THR A 82 0.08 -7.20 -39.01
CA THR A 82 1.50 -7.60 -38.90
C THR A 82 2.10 -7.11 -37.58
N GLN A 83 1.94 -5.82 -37.23
CA GLN A 83 2.38 -5.27 -35.94
C GLN A 83 1.84 -6.07 -34.75
N ARG A 84 0.54 -6.41 -34.75
CA ARG A 84 -0.06 -7.26 -33.70
C ARG A 84 0.54 -8.67 -33.67
N ASN A 85 0.93 -9.24 -34.81
CA ASN A 85 1.57 -10.54 -34.87
C ASN A 85 3.03 -10.48 -34.40
N GLU A 86 3.76 -9.42 -34.74
CA GLU A 86 5.12 -9.11 -34.26
C GLU A 86 5.13 -8.93 -32.74
N MET A 87 4.25 -8.09 -32.19
CA MET A 87 4.08 -7.92 -30.73
C MET A 87 3.73 -9.24 -30.01
N ARG A 88 2.98 -10.14 -30.67
CA ARG A 88 2.67 -11.48 -30.13
C ARG A 88 3.85 -12.44 -30.18
N ALA A 89 4.74 -12.30 -31.16
CA ALA A 89 6.00 -13.04 -31.20
C ALA A 89 6.94 -12.54 -30.10
N GLN A 90 7.14 -11.22 -30.00
CA GLN A 90 7.93 -10.57 -28.94
C GLN A 90 7.47 -10.99 -27.54
N LEU A 91 6.16 -10.90 -27.24
CA LEU A 91 5.62 -11.37 -25.95
C LEU A 91 5.85 -12.86 -25.69
N LYS A 92 5.86 -13.71 -26.73
CA LYS A 92 6.15 -15.15 -26.58
C LYS A 92 7.63 -15.38 -26.26
N ASP A 93 8.52 -14.64 -26.93
CA ASP A 93 9.96 -14.75 -26.75
C ASP A 93 10.41 -14.13 -25.41
N GLU A 94 9.79 -13.03 -24.98
CA GLU A 94 9.94 -12.46 -23.62
C GLU A 94 9.45 -13.42 -22.54
N MET A 95 8.29 -14.07 -22.73
CA MET A 95 7.80 -15.10 -21.80
C MET A 95 8.74 -16.32 -21.75
N ALA A 96 9.32 -16.73 -22.87
CA ALA A 96 10.33 -17.80 -22.90
C ALA A 96 11.64 -17.39 -22.20
N ALA A 97 12.11 -16.16 -22.42
CA ALA A 97 13.28 -15.60 -21.74
C ALA A 97 13.04 -15.45 -20.23
N SER A 98 11.86 -15.00 -19.82
CA SER A 98 11.45 -14.91 -18.41
C SER A 98 11.36 -16.29 -17.75
N ALA A 99 10.83 -17.31 -18.44
CA ALA A 99 10.81 -18.68 -17.95
C ALA A 99 12.24 -19.26 -17.81
N ALA A 100 13.11 -18.99 -18.77
CA ALA A 100 14.53 -19.40 -18.71
C ALA A 100 15.29 -18.66 -17.58
N ALA A 101 14.98 -17.40 -17.32
CA ALA A 101 15.52 -16.64 -16.20
C ALA A 101 15.03 -17.19 -14.85
N ALA A 102 13.73 -17.49 -14.72
CA ALA A 102 13.17 -18.12 -13.52
C ALA A 102 13.80 -19.50 -13.24
N ALA A 103 14.02 -20.32 -14.27
CA ALA A 103 14.69 -21.61 -14.14
C ALA A 103 16.16 -21.46 -13.67
N ARG A 104 16.87 -20.41 -14.13
CA ARG A 104 18.22 -20.09 -13.65
C ARG A 104 18.22 -19.63 -12.19
N VAL A 105 17.24 -18.82 -11.78
CA VAL A 105 17.10 -18.40 -10.37
C VAL A 105 16.81 -19.60 -9.48
N ALA A 106 15.89 -20.48 -9.85
CA ALA A 106 15.60 -21.70 -9.09
C ALA A 106 16.82 -22.62 -8.96
N ALA A 107 17.61 -22.79 -10.02
CA ALA A 107 18.86 -23.56 -9.96
C ALA A 107 19.91 -22.93 -9.03
N LEU A 108 20.04 -21.59 -9.03
CA LEU A 108 20.91 -20.87 -8.11
C LEU A 108 20.40 -20.90 -6.66
N GLU A 109 19.09 -20.88 -6.43
CA GLU A 109 18.50 -21.08 -5.10
C GLU A 109 18.78 -22.50 -4.58
N GLU A 110 18.69 -23.52 -5.44
CA GLU A 110 19.03 -24.90 -5.10
C GLU A 110 20.54 -25.08 -4.84
N GLU A 111 21.42 -24.46 -5.62
CA GLU A 111 22.86 -24.45 -5.37
C GLU A 111 23.22 -23.74 -4.04
N ASN A 112 22.65 -22.55 -3.79
CA ASN A 112 22.84 -21.83 -2.53
C ASN A 112 22.31 -22.64 -1.33
N ARG A 113 21.21 -23.38 -1.50
CA ARG A 113 20.69 -24.29 -0.47
C ARG A 113 21.64 -25.45 -0.19
N GLN A 114 22.18 -26.09 -1.23
CA GLN A 114 23.20 -27.13 -1.07
C GLN A 114 24.48 -26.61 -0.40
N LEU A 115 24.88 -25.35 -0.68
CA LEU A 115 26.01 -24.71 0.00
C LEU A 115 25.69 -24.40 1.47
N ALA A 116 24.49 -23.91 1.78
CA ALA A 116 24.04 -23.70 3.15
C ALA A 116 23.98 -25.01 3.96
N ASP A 117 23.45 -26.09 3.37
CA ASP A 117 23.40 -27.41 4.00
C ASP A 117 24.82 -27.98 4.25
N LYS A 118 25.77 -27.77 3.33
CA LYS A 118 27.20 -28.13 3.52
C LYS A 118 27.85 -27.31 4.64
N VAL A 119 27.58 -26.00 4.74
CA VAL A 119 28.09 -25.15 5.83
C VAL A 119 27.46 -25.56 7.17
N ALA A 120 26.18 -25.93 7.20
CA ALA A 120 25.51 -26.45 8.39
C ALA A 120 26.07 -27.81 8.84
N GLN A 121 26.53 -28.65 7.91
CA GLN A 121 27.24 -29.90 8.21
C GLN A 121 28.64 -29.62 8.77
N ALA A 122 29.46 -28.82 8.07
CA ALA A 122 30.82 -28.48 8.50
C ALA A 122 30.86 -27.81 9.89
N THR A 123 30.01 -26.80 10.12
CA THR A 123 29.91 -26.13 11.44
C THR A 123 29.42 -27.06 12.55
N LYS A 124 28.66 -28.12 12.23
CA LYS A 124 28.30 -29.16 13.20
C LYS A 124 29.47 -30.11 13.49
N GLU A 125 30.24 -30.50 12.48
CA GLU A 125 31.45 -31.32 12.65
C GLU A 125 32.53 -30.59 13.45
N GLU A 126 32.72 -29.29 13.21
CA GLU A 126 33.54 -28.40 14.04
C GLU A 126 33.02 -28.32 15.49
N LEU A 127 31.71 -28.16 15.68
CA LEU A 127 31.09 -28.10 17.01
C LEU A 127 31.23 -29.43 17.78
N ASP A 128 31.02 -30.57 17.14
CA ASP A 128 31.06 -31.88 17.78
C ASP A 128 32.51 -32.35 18.03
N SER A 129 33.48 -31.97 17.18
CA SER A 129 34.91 -32.15 17.47
C SER A 129 35.42 -31.24 18.60
N ALA A 130 34.96 -29.98 18.66
CA ALA A 130 35.26 -29.07 19.77
C ALA A 130 34.71 -29.58 21.12
N LYS A 131 33.50 -30.17 21.14
CA LYS A 131 32.96 -30.85 22.33
C LYS A 131 33.82 -32.05 22.75
N ALA A 132 34.25 -32.89 21.80
CA ALA A 132 35.10 -34.04 22.09
C ALA A 132 36.45 -33.60 22.70
N ALA A 133 37.05 -32.53 22.18
CA ALA A 133 38.27 -31.94 22.75
C ALA A 133 38.05 -31.37 24.17
N ALA A 134 36.92 -30.71 24.41
CA ALA A 134 36.57 -30.19 25.75
C ALA A 134 36.39 -31.32 26.78
N ILE A 135 35.68 -32.40 26.43
CA ILE A 135 35.50 -33.57 27.30
C ILE A 135 36.85 -34.25 27.60
N ALA A 136 37.74 -34.37 26.60
CA ALA A 136 39.08 -34.90 26.81
C ALA A 136 39.92 -34.03 27.77
N ALA A 137 39.77 -32.70 27.72
CA ALA A 137 40.43 -31.79 28.64
C ALA A 137 39.89 -31.92 30.08
N GLU A 138 38.58 -32.05 30.28
CA GLU A 138 37.97 -32.28 31.61
C GLU A 138 38.43 -33.61 32.22
N VAL A 139 38.48 -34.69 31.44
CA VAL A 139 38.98 -36.01 31.90
C VAL A 139 40.46 -35.94 32.28
N SER A 140 41.28 -35.20 31.52
CA SER A 140 42.69 -34.97 31.86
C SER A 140 42.86 -34.18 33.17
N LEU A 141 42.03 -33.14 33.38
CA LEU A 141 42.01 -32.35 34.61
C LEU A 141 41.59 -33.20 35.84
N ALA A 142 40.61 -34.08 35.67
CA ALA A 142 40.18 -35.02 36.70
C ALA A 142 41.28 -36.03 37.07
N ALA A 143 42.02 -36.55 36.09
CA ALA A 143 43.16 -37.42 36.33
C ALA A 143 44.31 -36.70 37.07
N ALA A 144 44.63 -35.46 36.67
CA ALA A 144 45.68 -34.66 37.31
C ALA A 144 45.35 -34.29 38.76
N THR A 145 44.10 -33.93 39.05
CA THR A 145 43.64 -33.62 40.42
C THR A 145 43.62 -34.86 41.32
N ALA A 146 43.22 -36.03 40.80
CA ALA A 146 43.31 -37.30 41.53
C ALA A 146 44.77 -37.69 41.86
N ALA A 147 45.70 -37.51 40.92
CA ALA A 147 47.12 -37.78 41.14
C ALA A 147 47.74 -36.87 42.20
N LEU A 148 47.36 -35.58 42.21
CA LEU A 148 47.82 -34.62 43.21
C LEU A 148 47.33 -34.97 44.63
N ALA A 149 46.09 -35.43 44.76
CA ALA A 149 45.53 -35.86 46.04
C ALA A 149 46.28 -37.07 46.64
N ALA A 150 46.67 -38.04 45.81
CA ALA A 150 47.40 -39.23 46.26
C ALA A 150 48.80 -38.90 46.84
N GLU A 151 49.53 -37.95 46.26
CA GLU A 151 50.84 -37.55 46.78
C GLU A 151 50.75 -36.71 48.08
N VAL A 152 49.64 -35.97 48.27
CA VAL A 152 49.32 -35.32 49.56
C VAL A 152 49.03 -36.36 50.65
N GLU A 153 48.30 -37.43 50.35
CA GLU A 153 48.06 -38.52 51.32
C GLU A 153 49.36 -39.28 51.69
N LYS A 154 50.29 -39.40 50.74
CA LYS A 154 51.60 -40.04 50.92
C LYS A 154 52.55 -39.18 51.77
N SER A 155 52.61 -37.87 51.54
CA SER A 155 53.45 -36.95 52.32
C SER A 155 52.96 -36.77 53.77
N THR A 156 51.64 -36.71 54.00
CA THR A 156 51.07 -36.64 55.36
C THR A 156 51.36 -37.89 56.19
N LYS A 157 51.30 -39.09 55.59
CA LYS A 157 51.72 -40.35 56.24
C LYS A 157 53.19 -40.35 56.61
N ALA A 158 54.07 -39.81 55.76
CA ALA A 158 55.50 -39.71 56.04
C ALA A 158 55.79 -38.75 57.22
N SER A 159 55.09 -37.62 57.30
CA SER A 159 55.22 -36.68 58.44
C SER A 159 54.86 -37.35 59.77
N ALA A 160 53.71 -38.02 59.83
CA ALA A 160 53.24 -38.70 61.04
C ALA A 160 54.16 -39.84 61.53
N GLU A 161 55.03 -40.37 60.65
CA GLU A 161 56.05 -41.36 61.04
C GLU A 161 57.34 -40.71 61.58
N ALA A 162 57.65 -39.48 61.19
CA ALA A 162 58.75 -38.70 61.76
C ALA A 162 58.46 -38.30 63.22
N ASP A 163 57.25 -37.79 63.49
CA ASP A 163 56.83 -37.34 64.83
C ASP A 163 56.92 -38.48 65.88
N ARG A 164 56.54 -39.71 65.48
CA ARG A 164 56.63 -40.91 66.33
C ARG A 164 58.07 -41.23 66.73
N LYS A 165 59.02 -41.12 65.79
CA LYS A 165 60.45 -41.36 66.03
C LYS A 165 61.05 -40.30 66.96
N LEU A 166 60.61 -39.06 66.83
CA LEU A 166 61.01 -37.93 67.67
C LEU A 166 60.54 -38.12 69.14
N SER A 167 59.29 -38.56 69.32
CA SER A 167 58.75 -38.88 70.66
C SER A 167 59.54 -39.98 71.37
N ALA A 168 59.83 -41.09 70.68
CA ALA A 168 60.58 -42.21 71.25
C ALA A 168 62.02 -41.83 71.66
N ALA A 169 62.68 -40.95 70.90
CA ALA A 169 64.01 -40.45 71.22
C ALA A 169 64.02 -39.61 72.52
N ASN A 170 62.99 -38.79 72.73
CA ASN A 170 62.87 -37.95 73.93
C ASN A 170 62.72 -38.79 75.21
N GLU A 171 61.91 -39.86 75.20
CA GLU A 171 61.83 -40.74 76.38
C GLU A 171 63.16 -41.44 76.72
N TYR A 172 63.96 -41.80 75.71
CA TYR A 172 65.26 -42.44 75.92
C TYR A 172 66.24 -41.50 76.63
N ILE A 173 66.28 -40.23 76.22
CA ILE A 173 67.06 -39.16 76.88
C ILE A 173 66.59 -38.99 78.33
N GLN A 174 65.28 -38.95 78.57
CA GLN A 174 64.69 -38.81 79.91
C GLN A 174 65.15 -39.92 80.87
N ARG A 175 65.19 -41.18 80.41
CA ARG A 175 65.66 -42.34 81.22
C ARG A 175 67.14 -42.20 81.59
N SER A 176 67.99 -41.88 80.61
CA SER A 176 69.44 -41.75 80.83
C SER A 176 69.81 -40.64 81.82
N MET A 177 69.05 -39.54 81.87
CA MET A 177 69.26 -38.47 82.87
C MET A 177 68.96 -38.92 84.30
N ASN A 178 67.93 -39.74 84.50
CA ASN A 178 67.55 -40.23 85.83
C ASN A 178 68.61 -41.18 86.41
N GLU A 179 69.08 -42.14 85.59
CA GLU A 179 70.16 -43.09 85.93
C GLU A 179 71.43 -42.36 86.37
N ARG A 180 71.79 -41.27 85.67
CA ARG A 180 72.94 -40.43 86.00
C ARG A 180 72.80 -39.76 87.37
N SER A 181 71.59 -39.27 87.71
CA SER A 181 71.33 -38.66 89.02
C SER A 181 71.49 -39.64 90.19
N ASP A 182 71.15 -40.91 90.00
CA ASP A 182 71.25 -41.93 91.05
C ASP A 182 72.68 -42.43 91.26
N ILE A 183 73.51 -42.40 90.21
CA ILE A 183 74.97 -42.59 90.33
C ILE A 183 75.59 -41.42 91.10
N GLU A 184 75.21 -40.18 90.80
CA GLU A 184 75.73 -38.99 91.48
C GLU A 184 75.37 -38.97 92.97
N LYS A 185 74.15 -39.36 93.37
CA LYS A 185 73.75 -39.51 94.79
C LYS A 185 74.61 -40.54 95.53
N ARG A 186 74.83 -41.71 94.93
CA ARG A 186 75.67 -42.78 95.52
C ARG A 186 77.13 -42.34 95.69
N PHE A 187 77.67 -41.61 94.71
CA PHE A 187 79.02 -41.07 94.78
C PHE A 187 79.19 -40.02 95.90
N HIS A 188 78.18 -39.17 96.12
CA HIS A 188 78.23 -38.16 97.19
C HIS A 188 78.12 -38.79 98.58
N GLY A 189 77.20 -39.73 98.81
CA GLY A 189 77.11 -40.43 100.11
C GLY A 189 78.41 -41.14 100.49
N MET A 190 79.04 -41.84 99.53
CA MET A 190 80.32 -42.53 99.76
C MET A 190 81.50 -41.56 100.05
N LYS A 191 81.41 -40.31 99.57
CA LYS A 191 82.40 -39.25 99.83
C LYS A 191 82.26 -38.66 101.24
N GLU A 192 81.04 -38.47 101.74
CA GLU A 192 80.78 -37.98 103.11
C GLU A 192 81.22 -39.01 104.16
N ASP A 193 80.92 -40.28 103.90
CA ASP A 193 81.31 -41.42 104.72
C ASP A 193 82.85 -41.54 104.85
N LEU A 194 83.58 -41.30 103.75
CA LEU A 194 85.05 -41.28 103.72
C LEU A 194 85.64 -40.05 104.44
N MET A 195 85.03 -38.87 104.24
CA MET A 195 85.47 -37.62 104.88
C MET A 195 85.36 -37.68 106.41
N THR A 196 84.26 -38.26 106.91
CA THR A 196 84.01 -38.42 108.35
C THR A 196 85.04 -39.33 109.02
N ARG A 197 85.47 -40.39 108.33
CA ARG A 197 86.51 -41.33 108.83
C ARG A 197 87.90 -40.69 108.86
N LEU A 198 88.23 -39.87 107.86
CA LEU A 198 89.48 -39.11 107.82
C LEU A 198 89.58 -38.09 108.97
N GLN A 199 88.49 -37.38 109.26
CA GLN A 199 88.46 -36.38 110.34
C GLN A 199 88.79 -36.99 111.72
N ASN A 200 88.21 -38.15 112.04
CA ASN A 200 88.48 -38.84 113.31
C ASN A 200 89.93 -39.36 113.42
N ALA A 201 90.53 -39.80 112.31
CA ALA A 201 91.92 -40.26 112.29
C ALA A 201 92.95 -39.13 112.50
N CYS A 202 92.63 -37.90 112.04
CA CYS A 202 93.50 -36.74 112.27
C CYS A 202 93.58 -36.36 113.76
N ASN A 203 92.43 -36.28 114.45
CA ASN A 203 92.38 -35.89 115.86
C ASN A 203 93.23 -36.82 116.75
N GLN A 204 93.06 -38.13 116.60
CA GLN A 204 93.80 -39.16 117.37
C GLN A 204 95.33 -39.05 117.22
N ARG A 205 95.82 -38.61 116.05
CA ARG A 205 97.26 -38.43 115.78
C ARG A 205 97.83 -37.21 116.50
N ASP A 206 97.06 -36.14 116.61
CA ASP A 206 97.55 -34.88 117.15
C ASP A 206 97.43 -34.84 118.69
N ASP A 207 96.46 -35.54 119.29
CA ASP A 207 96.47 -35.88 120.72
C ASP A 207 97.74 -36.66 121.13
N ALA A 208 98.10 -37.69 120.35
CA ALA A 208 99.30 -38.50 120.61
C ALA A 208 100.60 -37.67 120.51
N ARG A 209 100.64 -36.64 119.66
CA ARG A 209 101.78 -35.71 119.56
C ARG A 209 101.92 -34.82 120.80
N GLY A 210 100.81 -34.41 121.42
CA GLY A 210 100.84 -33.68 122.69
C GLY A 210 101.50 -34.48 123.81
N GLN A 211 101.20 -35.78 123.91
CA GLN A 211 101.78 -36.68 124.91
C GLN A 211 103.29 -36.88 124.72
N VAL A 212 103.76 -37.03 123.48
CA VAL A 212 105.20 -37.17 123.18
C VAL A 212 105.98 -35.90 123.53
N LEU A 213 105.45 -34.72 123.23
CA LEU A 213 106.11 -33.45 123.56
C LEU A 213 106.20 -33.20 125.07
N ALA A 214 105.19 -33.60 125.85
CA ALA A 214 105.22 -33.53 127.31
C ALA A 214 106.35 -34.39 127.90
N LEU A 215 106.44 -35.66 127.48
CA LEU A 215 107.49 -36.59 127.94
C LEU A 215 108.90 -36.14 127.53
N GLN A 216 109.05 -35.48 126.37
CA GLN A 216 110.33 -34.90 125.95
C GLN A 216 110.76 -33.72 126.84
N ALA A 217 109.83 -32.90 127.33
CA ALA A 217 110.13 -31.80 128.25
C ALA A 217 110.56 -32.27 129.65
N GLU A 218 110.06 -33.41 130.13
CA GLU A 218 110.51 -34.02 131.39
C GLU A 218 111.91 -34.65 131.25
N MET A 219 112.20 -35.28 130.11
CA MET A 219 113.49 -35.91 129.83
C MET A 219 114.66 -34.91 129.75
N GLU A 220 114.46 -33.68 129.26
CA GLU A 220 115.51 -32.65 129.30
C GLU A 220 115.74 -32.08 130.71
N LYS A 221 114.67 -31.82 131.48
CA LYS A 221 114.79 -31.37 132.88
C LYS A 221 115.61 -32.33 133.75
N LEU A 222 115.49 -33.63 133.53
CA LEU A 222 116.27 -34.65 134.24
C LEU A 222 117.75 -34.69 133.80
N LYS A 223 118.06 -34.35 132.55
CA LYS A 223 119.46 -34.26 132.07
C LYS A 223 120.19 -33.04 132.64
N GLU A 224 119.55 -31.88 132.66
CA GLU A 224 120.15 -30.65 133.21
C GLU A 224 120.52 -30.80 134.70
N ALA A 225 119.69 -31.52 135.46
CA ALA A 225 119.96 -31.83 136.87
C ALA A 225 121.16 -32.77 137.09
N VAL A 226 121.43 -33.70 136.17
CA VAL A 226 122.59 -34.62 136.24
C VAL A 226 123.88 -33.91 135.80
N ALA A 227 123.83 -33.16 134.69
CA ALA A 227 124.98 -32.42 134.17
C ALA A 227 125.55 -31.35 135.13
N LEU A 228 124.77 -30.93 136.13
CA LEU A 228 125.22 -30.07 137.22
C LEU A 228 125.93 -30.82 138.36
N LYS A 229 125.68 -32.11 138.57
CA LYS A 229 126.42 -32.95 139.53
C LYS A 229 127.73 -33.48 138.97
N ASP A 230 127.78 -33.82 137.69
CA ASP A 230 129.01 -34.32 137.03
C ASP A 230 130.14 -33.27 137.05
N LYS A 231 129.81 -31.98 137.19
CA LYS A 231 130.78 -30.89 137.40
C LYS A 231 131.40 -30.82 138.81
N GLN A 232 130.98 -31.67 139.76
CA GLN A 232 131.57 -31.74 141.11
C GLN A 232 132.42 -32.99 141.38
N LEU A 233 132.46 -33.97 140.48
CA LEU A 233 133.26 -35.19 140.61
C LEU A 233 134.25 -35.38 139.44
N ALA A 234 135.14 -34.40 139.28
CA ALA A 234 136.19 -34.40 138.27
C ALA A 234 137.37 -35.38 138.54
N ILE A 235 137.09 -36.59 139.04
CA ILE A 235 138.08 -37.65 139.31
C ILE A 235 137.49 -39.06 139.05
N ALA A 236 137.46 -39.54 137.79
CA ALA A 236 137.52 -40.97 137.41
C ALA A 236 137.45 -41.17 135.87
N SER A 237 138.00 -42.30 135.41
CA SER A 237 138.35 -42.64 134.01
C SER A 237 137.28 -43.32 133.12
N SER A 238 137.44 -43.11 131.80
CA SER A 238 137.38 -44.10 130.68
C SER A 238 136.07 -44.74 130.11
N ALA A 239 135.96 -44.69 128.76
CA ALA A 239 135.41 -45.70 127.79
C ALA A 239 133.87 -45.96 127.71
N ALA A 240 133.27 -46.53 126.62
CA ALA A 240 133.52 -46.56 125.15
C ALA A 240 132.38 -47.29 124.33
N ALA A 241 132.27 -47.06 123.00
CA ALA A 241 131.63 -47.91 121.93
C ALA A 241 130.08 -48.17 121.92
N ALA A 242 129.37 -48.72 120.88
CA ALA A 242 129.35 -48.74 119.37
C ALA A 242 128.06 -49.53 118.88
N ALA A 243 127.66 -49.95 117.64
CA ALA A 243 128.08 -49.90 116.20
C ALA A 243 126.93 -50.34 115.20
N ALA A 244 127.05 -50.10 113.87
CA ALA A 244 126.38 -50.80 112.70
C ALA A 244 124.81 -50.69 112.52
N ALA A 245 124.05 -51.15 111.48
CA ALA A 245 124.19 -51.61 110.06
C ALA A 245 122.77 -51.56 109.33
N VAL A 246 122.46 -51.59 107.99
CA VAL A 246 123.13 -51.78 106.66
C VAL A 246 123.02 -53.23 106.04
N PRO A 247 122.69 -53.51 104.73
CA PRO A 247 121.89 -52.81 103.66
C PRO A 247 121.09 -53.68 102.57
N THR A 248 120.19 -53.06 101.74
CA THR A 248 119.80 -53.42 100.30
C THR A 248 119.14 -54.79 99.92
N PRO A 249 118.75 -55.16 98.64
CA PRO A 249 118.35 -54.44 97.37
C PRO A 249 117.06 -54.97 96.59
N ALA A 250 116.72 -54.37 95.41
CA ALA A 250 115.97 -54.97 94.23
C ALA A 250 114.38 -55.04 94.26
N GLN A 251 113.56 -55.23 93.18
CA GLN A 251 113.67 -55.19 91.68
C GLN A 251 112.29 -55.16 90.90
N ILE A 252 112.32 -54.85 89.57
CA ILE A 252 111.45 -55.27 88.40
C ILE A 252 109.93 -54.86 88.21
N ALA A 253 109.70 -54.06 87.13
CA ALA A 253 108.62 -54.03 86.09
C ALA A 253 107.11 -53.64 86.27
N ALA A 254 106.61 -52.98 85.20
CA ALA A 254 105.29 -53.07 84.53
C ALA A 254 104.12 -52.04 84.74
N ARG A 255 103.98 -51.15 83.71
CA ARG A 255 102.79 -50.95 82.84
C ARG A 255 101.59 -50.01 83.23
N GLN A 256 101.38 -49.01 82.36
CA GLN A 256 100.18 -48.23 81.96
C GLN A 256 99.45 -47.23 82.90
N GLU A 257 99.13 -46.07 82.28
CA GLU A 257 97.91 -45.25 82.40
C GLU A 257 97.31 -44.90 83.78
N LEU A 258 97.48 -43.64 84.21
CA LEU A 258 96.39 -42.63 84.24
C LEU A 258 96.83 -41.28 84.83
N SER A 259 96.71 -40.19 84.06
CA SER A 259 96.63 -38.81 84.58
C SER A 259 95.89 -37.91 83.57
N ASN A 260 94.65 -37.50 83.87
CA ASN A 260 94.30 -36.25 84.57
C ASN A 260 94.67 -34.98 83.77
N MET A 261 93.69 -34.31 83.16
CA MET A 261 92.73 -33.35 83.76
C MET A 261 93.23 -31.89 83.83
N LYS A 262 92.91 -31.13 82.78
CA LYS A 262 92.38 -29.74 82.82
C LYS A 262 91.65 -29.54 81.47
N ALA A 263 90.43 -29.03 81.33
CA ALA A 263 89.55 -28.26 82.21
C ALA A 263 89.98 -26.81 82.47
N ASP A 264 90.07 -26.02 81.40
CA ASP A 264 89.72 -24.59 81.42
C ASP A 264 89.32 -24.09 80.01
N PRO A 265 88.03 -23.79 79.80
CA PRO A 265 87.64 -22.59 79.06
C PRO A 265 86.76 -21.70 79.96
N ASN A 266 87.31 -20.60 80.47
CA ASN A 266 86.67 -19.86 81.55
C ASN A 266 85.71 -18.74 81.08
N LYS A 267 84.42 -19.04 81.25
CA LYS A 267 83.20 -18.20 81.34
C LYS A 267 83.35 -16.66 81.44
N SER A 268 82.43 -15.95 80.77
CA SER A 268 81.63 -14.85 81.38
C SER A 268 80.40 -14.49 80.51
N LEU A 269 79.17 -14.92 80.89
CA LEU A 269 78.00 -14.11 81.33
C LEU A 269 77.24 -13.31 80.21
N GLN A 270 75.99 -13.71 79.88
CA GLN A 270 74.67 -13.07 80.23
C GLN A 270 74.39 -11.73 79.49
N TYR A 271 73.16 -11.30 79.11
CA TYR A 271 71.74 -11.51 79.52
C TYR A 271 70.87 -11.77 78.24
N SER A 272 69.61 -12.27 78.23
CA SER A 272 68.73 -12.82 79.27
C SER A 272 67.56 -13.68 78.71
N ARG A 273 66.70 -14.10 79.65
CA ARG A 273 65.35 -14.71 79.62
C ARG A 273 64.32 -14.24 78.56
N ALA A 274 63.11 -14.82 78.44
CA ALA A 274 62.54 -16.18 78.63
C ALA A 274 60.98 -16.13 78.77
N VAL A 275 60.32 -17.23 78.39
CA VAL A 275 58.93 -17.65 78.79
C VAL A 275 57.73 -16.85 78.23
N SER A 276 56.65 -17.62 78.05
CA SER A 276 55.43 -17.36 77.27
C SER A 276 54.32 -16.54 77.94
N ASP A 277 53.36 -16.16 77.08
CA ASP A 277 51.89 -16.22 77.26
C ASP A 277 51.06 -15.04 77.86
N ARG A 278 50.02 -14.71 77.05
CA ARG A 278 48.62 -14.30 77.36
C ARG A 278 48.15 -12.82 77.40
N PHE A 279 46.94 -12.68 76.83
CA PHE A 279 45.96 -11.56 76.82
C PHE A 279 46.36 -10.25 76.11
N GLY A 280 45.44 -9.64 75.32
CA GLY A 280 45.74 -8.31 74.75
C GLY A 280 44.79 -7.54 73.80
N MET A 281 43.76 -8.11 73.15
CA MET A 281 42.73 -7.40 72.32
C MET A 281 43.14 -6.59 71.06
N ALA A 282 42.27 -6.61 70.04
CA ALA A 282 42.12 -5.72 68.86
C ALA A 282 43.37 -5.44 67.97
N GLY A 283 43.36 -5.61 66.63
CA GLY A 283 42.33 -5.95 65.63
C GLY A 283 42.99 -5.89 64.23
N PHE A 284 42.38 -5.56 63.07
CA PHE A 284 40.99 -5.43 62.61
C PHE A 284 41.06 -5.25 61.06
N ALA A 285 40.33 -5.93 60.16
CA ALA A 285 39.39 -7.04 60.24
C ALA A 285 39.51 -7.96 58.99
N ALA A 286 38.89 -9.14 59.01
CA ALA A 286 38.91 -10.14 57.93
C ALA A 286 37.81 -9.91 56.86
N PRO A 287 37.84 -10.59 55.68
CA PRO A 287 37.08 -10.17 54.50
C PRO A 287 35.82 -11.06 54.22
N PRO A 288 35.51 -11.65 53.03
CA PRO A 288 34.12 -11.68 52.55
C PRO A 288 33.47 -13.07 52.49
N THR A 289 32.19 -13.14 52.11
CA THR A 289 31.67 -14.16 51.17
C THR A 289 30.32 -13.76 50.58
N ALA A 290 29.96 -14.36 49.44
CA ALA A 290 28.63 -14.30 48.81
C ALA A 290 27.76 -15.49 49.36
N PRO A 291 26.64 -16.03 48.77
CA PRO A 291 26.19 -15.92 47.37
C PRO A 291 24.66 -15.98 47.07
N VAL A 292 24.35 -16.01 45.76
CA VAL A 292 23.23 -16.75 45.09
C VAL A 292 21.78 -16.20 45.11
N VAL A 293 21.09 -16.55 44.01
CA VAL A 293 19.71 -16.23 43.53
C VAL A 293 18.79 -17.48 43.77
N PRO A 294 17.57 -17.72 43.19
CA PRO A 294 16.72 -16.95 42.25
C PRO A 294 15.18 -16.95 42.57
N ARG A 295 14.39 -16.44 41.59
CA ARG A 295 13.00 -16.80 41.19
C ARG A 295 11.78 -16.32 42.02
N SER A 296 10.77 -15.88 41.28
CA SER A 296 9.36 -15.78 41.66
C SER A 296 8.61 -17.10 41.41
N PRO A 297 7.40 -17.27 41.98
CA PRO A 297 6.20 -17.14 41.14
C PRO A 297 4.98 -16.48 41.84
N ARG A 298 3.81 -16.62 41.18
CA ARG A 298 2.40 -16.41 41.57
C ARG A 298 2.01 -16.87 43.01
N ASP A 299 0.87 -16.50 43.60
CA ASP A 299 -0.46 -16.27 42.96
C ASP A 299 -1.49 -15.39 43.73
N GLU A 300 -2.62 -15.12 43.04
CA GLU A 300 -4.01 -14.92 43.51
C GLU A 300 -4.54 -13.74 44.38
N LEU A 301 -5.86 -13.49 44.16
CA LEU A 301 -6.87 -12.76 44.98
C LEU A 301 -6.66 -11.23 45.18
N LEU A 302 -7.63 -10.33 44.92
CA LEU A 302 -9.10 -10.45 45.10
C LEU A 302 -9.92 -9.40 44.30
N ARG A 303 -11.17 -9.79 43.94
CA ARG A 303 -12.40 -8.96 43.90
C ARG A 303 -12.62 -7.92 42.77
N GLY A 304 -13.48 -8.28 41.80
CA GLY A 304 -14.33 -7.33 41.04
C GLY A 304 -15.59 -6.90 41.81
N PRO A 305 -16.65 -6.33 41.18
CA PRO A 305 -17.37 -7.07 40.12
C PRO A 305 -17.91 -6.23 38.92
N ALA A 306 -18.62 -6.94 38.04
CA ALA A 306 -19.60 -6.58 37.01
C ALA A 306 -20.26 -5.17 37.05
N GLY A 307 -20.78 -4.61 35.94
CA GLY A 307 -21.33 -5.21 34.70
C GLY A 307 -22.84 -4.83 34.56
N PRO A 308 -23.60 -5.27 33.54
CA PRO A 308 -23.32 -6.29 32.52
C PRO A 308 -23.34 -5.73 31.07
N ALA A 309 -23.33 -6.64 30.07
CA ALA A 309 -23.31 -6.32 28.63
C ALA A 309 -24.70 -6.23 27.97
N GLY A 310 -24.76 -5.60 26.80
CA GLY A 310 -25.86 -5.70 25.83
C GLY A 310 -25.29 -5.76 24.41
N ALA A 311 -25.81 -6.63 23.54
CA ALA A 311 -25.16 -6.99 22.28
C ALA A 311 -25.88 -6.46 21.02
N ALA A 312 -25.13 -5.79 20.15
CA ALA A 312 -25.41 -5.61 18.71
C ALA A 312 -24.06 -5.31 18.02
N ALA A 313 -23.49 -6.18 17.17
CA ALA A 313 -23.95 -6.62 15.84
C ALA A 313 -23.62 -5.61 14.71
N ALA A 314 -22.51 -5.88 14.02
CA ALA A 314 -22.21 -5.58 12.61
C ALA A 314 -22.56 -4.18 12.05
N ALA A 315 -21.63 -3.22 12.20
CA ALA A 315 -21.60 -1.98 11.40
C ALA A 315 -20.19 -1.59 10.89
N ALA A 316 -19.26 -2.55 10.81
CA ALA A 316 -17.89 -2.34 10.34
C ALA A 316 -17.79 -2.28 8.79
N ALA A 317 -18.44 -1.29 8.18
CA ALA A 317 -18.33 -1.03 6.74
C ALA A 317 -16.93 -0.50 6.39
N SER A 318 -16.26 -1.15 5.44
CA SER A 318 -14.83 -0.97 5.17
C SER A 318 -14.47 0.38 4.50
N GLY A 319 -14.18 1.38 5.33
CA GLY A 319 -13.53 2.62 4.90
C GLY A 319 -12.04 2.42 4.60
N ARG A 320 -11.69 1.78 3.48
CA ARG A 320 -10.34 1.97 2.90
C ARG A 320 -10.26 3.42 2.43
N PRO A 321 -9.14 4.14 2.66
CA PRO A 321 -8.91 5.40 1.96
C PRO A 321 -8.81 5.09 0.47
N GLU A 322 -9.75 5.61 -0.32
CA GLU A 322 -9.69 5.51 -1.78
C GLU A 322 -8.40 6.17 -2.27
N SER A 323 -7.72 5.59 -3.26
CA SER A 323 -6.46 6.14 -3.71
C SER A 323 -6.69 7.55 -4.24
N GLU A 324 -5.73 8.45 -4.02
CA GLU A 324 -5.82 9.80 -4.57
C GLU A 324 -5.92 9.77 -6.11
N ALA A 325 -5.40 8.70 -6.73
CA ALA A 325 -5.59 8.37 -8.14
C ALA A 325 -7.05 8.02 -8.50
N ASP A 326 -7.76 7.23 -7.66
CA ASP A 326 -9.16 6.86 -7.88
C ASP A 326 -10.07 8.09 -7.80
N ARG A 327 -9.83 8.95 -6.80
CA ARG A 327 -10.51 10.24 -6.67
C ARG A 327 -10.24 11.12 -7.89
N LYS A 328 -8.98 11.29 -8.30
CA LYS A 328 -8.62 12.07 -9.50
C LYS A 328 -9.24 11.47 -10.77
N MET A 329 -9.35 10.15 -10.88
CA MET A 329 -10.01 9.49 -12.01
C MET A 329 -11.53 9.76 -12.02
N ARG A 330 -12.22 9.68 -10.87
CA ARG A 330 -13.65 10.04 -10.79
C ARG A 330 -13.88 11.53 -11.06
N GLU A 331 -13.02 12.42 -10.56
CA GLU A 331 -13.08 13.85 -10.88
C GLU A 331 -12.87 14.11 -12.39
N LEU A 332 -11.98 13.39 -13.05
CA LEU A 332 -11.78 13.46 -14.51
C LEU A 332 -12.98 12.92 -15.29
N GLN A 333 -13.54 11.77 -14.88
CA GLN A 333 -14.75 11.20 -15.49
C GLN A 333 -15.96 12.13 -15.30
N ALA A 334 -16.11 12.75 -14.13
CA ALA A 334 -17.14 13.75 -13.87
C ALA A 334 -16.96 15.00 -14.74
N LYS A 335 -15.74 15.53 -14.86
CA LYS A 335 -15.41 16.65 -15.77
C LYS A 335 -15.68 16.30 -17.23
N GLN A 336 -15.39 15.07 -17.67
CA GLN A 336 -15.70 14.57 -19.01
C GLN A 336 -17.22 14.45 -19.25
N ALA A 337 -17.96 13.89 -18.29
CA ALA A 337 -19.42 13.78 -18.36
C ALA A 337 -20.10 15.16 -18.37
N GLN A 338 -19.62 16.10 -17.56
CA GLN A 338 -20.05 17.50 -17.54
C GLN A 338 -19.77 18.19 -18.88
N MET A 339 -18.55 18.09 -19.41
CA MET A 339 -18.20 18.63 -20.73
C MET A 339 -19.12 18.08 -21.84
N LEU A 340 -19.54 16.80 -21.76
CA LEU A 340 -20.50 16.20 -22.70
C LEU A 340 -21.95 16.68 -22.47
N GLN A 341 -22.33 17.07 -21.26
CA GLN A 341 -23.62 17.73 -21.01
C GLN A 341 -23.61 19.19 -21.52
N ASP A 342 -22.56 19.95 -21.25
CA ASP A 342 -22.46 21.35 -21.65
C ASP A 342 -22.28 21.50 -23.17
N LYS A 343 -21.60 20.56 -23.84
CA LYS A 343 -21.62 20.45 -25.32
C LYS A 343 -23.03 20.25 -25.88
N ARG A 344 -23.84 19.37 -25.27
CA ARG A 344 -25.24 19.17 -25.69
C ARG A 344 -26.10 20.43 -25.45
N ARG A 345 -25.95 21.09 -24.31
CA ARG A 345 -26.62 22.38 -24.05
C ARG A 345 -26.26 23.44 -25.10
N ALA A 346 -24.99 23.55 -25.46
CA ALA A 346 -24.55 24.46 -26.52
C ALA A 346 -25.09 24.08 -27.91
N GLU A 347 -25.32 22.80 -28.20
CA GLU A 347 -26.01 22.36 -29.43
C GLU A 347 -27.52 22.69 -29.40
N GLU A 348 -28.19 22.50 -28.26
CA GLU A 348 -29.59 22.91 -28.06
C GLU A 348 -29.76 24.43 -28.20
N ASP A 349 -28.92 25.22 -27.56
CA ASP A 349 -28.98 26.68 -27.60
C ASP A 349 -28.67 27.22 -29.02
N ARG A 350 -27.76 26.57 -29.75
CA ARG A 350 -27.55 26.83 -31.20
C ARG A 350 -28.82 26.55 -32.02
N LEU A 351 -29.50 25.43 -31.80
CA LEU A 351 -30.78 25.14 -32.47
C LEU A 351 -31.83 26.22 -32.16
N LEU A 352 -31.95 26.63 -30.89
CA LEU A 352 -32.89 27.68 -30.48
C LEU A 352 -32.57 29.03 -31.13
N SER A 353 -31.28 29.41 -31.22
CA SER A 353 -30.88 30.64 -31.94
C SER A 353 -31.14 30.56 -33.45
N ALA A 354 -30.97 29.38 -34.06
CA ALA A 354 -31.32 29.17 -35.48
C ALA A 354 -32.83 29.23 -35.74
N LEU A 355 -33.66 28.89 -34.76
CA LEU A 355 -35.13 29.03 -34.86
C LEU A 355 -35.63 30.46 -34.65
N GLN A 356 -34.78 31.38 -34.19
CA GLN A 356 -35.09 32.81 -34.10
C GLN A 356 -34.83 33.55 -35.43
N THR A 357 -34.15 32.92 -36.39
CA THR A 357 -33.90 33.48 -37.73
C THR A 357 -34.79 32.81 -38.78
N ASP A 358 -35.07 33.51 -39.89
CA ASP A 358 -35.88 32.94 -40.96
C ASP A 358 -35.07 31.91 -41.78
N LEU A 359 -35.24 30.65 -41.40
CA LEU A 359 -34.64 29.49 -42.07
C LEU A 359 -35.30 29.16 -43.42
N GLY A 360 -36.44 29.77 -43.78
CA GLY A 360 -37.08 29.62 -45.08
C GLY A 360 -37.42 28.18 -45.50
N PHE A 361 -37.50 27.96 -46.82
CA PHE A 361 -37.91 26.70 -47.44
C PHE A 361 -36.82 26.11 -48.34
N GLN A 362 -36.58 24.79 -48.24
CA GLN A 362 -35.75 24.03 -49.18
C GLN A 362 -36.62 23.00 -49.93
N ARG A 363 -36.58 23.01 -51.27
CA ARG A 363 -37.36 22.11 -52.14
C ARG A 363 -38.88 22.07 -51.78
N GLY A 364 -39.44 23.20 -51.34
CA GLY A 364 -40.84 23.33 -50.93
C GLY A 364 -41.18 22.85 -49.50
N ARG A 365 -40.18 22.51 -48.67
CA ARG A 365 -40.36 22.12 -47.27
C ARG A 365 -39.73 23.17 -46.34
N PRO A 366 -40.37 23.55 -45.21
CA PRO A 366 -39.79 24.48 -44.25
C PRO A 366 -38.58 23.84 -43.54
N ILE A 367 -37.44 24.53 -43.56
CA ILE A 367 -36.18 23.96 -43.05
C ILE A 367 -36.24 23.77 -41.52
N ALA A 368 -36.80 24.74 -40.79
CA ALA A 368 -36.96 24.70 -39.33
C ALA A 368 -37.65 23.42 -38.82
N ALA A 369 -38.75 22.99 -39.48
CA ALA A 369 -39.47 21.77 -39.09
C ALA A 369 -38.64 20.50 -39.26
N ILE A 370 -37.80 20.43 -40.31
CA ILE A 370 -36.91 19.30 -40.56
C ILE A 370 -35.76 19.29 -39.55
N LEU A 371 -35.15 20.46 -39.26
CA LEU A 371 -34.06 20.58 -38.29
C LEU A 371 -34.53 20.17 -36.88
N VAL A 372 -35.64 20.74 -36.40
CA VAL A 372 -36.23 20.37 -35.10
C VAL A 372 -36.51 18.88 -35.01
N PHE A 373 -37.18 18.31 -36.02
CA PHE A 373 -37.49 16.88 -36.02
C PHE A 373 -36.23 16.00 -36.01
N ARG A 374 -35.16 16.40 -36.71
CA ARG A 374 -33.87 15.70 -36.70
C ARG A 374 -33.14 15.79 -35.37
N CYS A 375 -33.05 16.97 -34.78
CA CYS A 375 -32.38 17.17 -33.49
C CYS A 375 -33.10 16.39 -32.38
N CYS A 376 -34.44 16.42 -32.34
CA CYS A 376 -35.23 15.63 -31.39
C CYS A 376 -35.07 14.10 -31.58
N LEU A 377 -34.77 13.61 -32.79
CA LEU A 377 -34.37 12.21 -33.02
C LEU A 377 -32.94 11.93 -32.53
N GLN A 378 -31.97 12.78 -32.91
CA GLN A 378 -30.55 12.63 -32.57
C GLN A 378 -30.30 12.59 -31.06
N TRP A 379 -30.92 13.50 -30.31
CA TRP A 379 -30.84 13.53 -28.85
C TRP A 379 -31.88 12.61 -28.16
N ARG A 380 -32.60 11.77 -28.92
CA ARG A 380 -33.64 10.83 -28.46
C ARG A 380 -34.76 11.46 -27.60
N ALA A 381 -35.03 12.76 -27.75
CA ALA A 381 -35.95 13.53 -26.91
C ALA A 381 -37.38 12.95 -26.84
N PHE A 382 -37.85 12.29 -27.90
CA PHE A 382 -39.17 11.64 -27.92
C PHE A 382 -39.30 10.44 -26.95
N GLN A 383 -38.18 9.84 -26.54
CA GLN A 383 -38.12 8.69 -25.63
C GLN A 383 -37.74 9.08 -24.19
N ALA A 384 -37.48 10.37 -23.92
CA ALA A 384 -37.07 10.85 -22.60
C ALA A 384 -38.28 11.03 -21.66
N ASP A 385 -38.16 10.57 -20.42
CA ASP A 385 -39.20 10.75 -19.38
C ASP A 385 -39.36 12.21 -18.96
N ARG A 386 -38.27 12.98 -19.05
CA ARG A 386 -38.21 14.43 -18.79
C ARG A 386 -37.27 15.07 -19.80
N THR A 387 -37.70 16.15 -20.43
CA THR A 387 -36.85 17.01 -21.26
C THR A 387 -37.49 18.40 -21.34
N SER A 388 -36.68 19.46 -21.17
CA SER A 388 -37.11 20.86 -21.32
C SER A 388 -36.97 21.38 -22.75
N LEU A 389 -36.41 20.57 -23.67
CA LEU A 389 -36.20 20.95 -25.07
C LEU A 389 -37.51 21.31 -25.78
N PHE A 390 -38.58 20.55 -25.53
CA PHE A 390 -39.88 20.80 -26.14
C PHE A 390 -40.46 22.15 -25.71
N ASP A 391 -40.44 22.46 -24.41
CA ASP A 391 -40.94 23.74 -23.89
C ASP A 391 -40.08 24.92 -24.35
N ARG A 392 -38.76 24.74 -24.45
CA ARG A 392 -37.83 25.73 -25.04
C ARG A 392 -38.16 26.01 -26.51
N ILE A 393 -38.38 24.98 -27.32
CA ILE A 393 -38.79 25.12 -28.73
C ILE A 393 -40.17 25.79 -28.84
N VAL A 394 -41.13 25.40 -28.00
CA VAL A 394 -42.47 26.01 -27.93
C VAL A 394 -42.40 27.48 -27.56
N GLY A 395 -41.52 27.89 -26.63
CA GLY A 395 -41.27 29.29 -26.29
C GLY A 395 -40.72 30.11 -27.46
N VAL A 396 -39.77 29.56 -28.24
CA VAL A 396 -39.22 30.23 -29.43
C VAL A 396 -40.27 30.34 -30.54
N VAL A 397 -40.99 29.25 -30.84
CA VAL A 397 -42.08 29.27 -31.84
C VAL A 397 -43.20 30.23 -31.43
N GLY A 398 -43.56 30.25 -30.14
CA GLY A 398 -44.56 31.16 -29.59
C GLY A 398 -44.18 32.62 -29.74
N SER A 399 -42.98 33.01 -29.31
CA SER A 399 -42.50 34.40 -29.41
C SER A 399 -42.37 34.87 -30.86
N GLN A 400 -41.96 33.99 -31.79
CA GLN A 400 -41.91 34.28 -33.22
C GLN A 400 -43.28 34.48 -33.87
N ILE A 401 -44.32 33.76 -33.41
CA ILE A 401 -45.71 33.99 -33.83
C ILE A 401 -46.24 35.31 -33.24
N GLU A 402 -45.93 35.60 -31.97
CA GLU A 402 -46.47 36.75 -31.24
C GLU A 402 -45.85 38.09 -31.65
N ALA A 403 -44.56 38.11 -32.01
CA ALA A 403 -43.87 39.28 -32.54
C ALA A 403 -44.31 39.67 -33.97
N HIS A 404 -45.00 38.77 -34.68
CA HIS A 404 -45.25 38.89 -36.12
C HIS A 404 -46.72 38.63 -36.51
N GLN A 405 -47.66 38.98 -35.62
CA GLN A 405 -49.10 38.72 -35.78
C GLN A 405 -49.76 39.43 -36.96
N ASP A 406 -49.18 40.49 -37.52
CA ASP A 406 -49.70 41.19 -38.72
C ASP A 406 -48.98 40.79 -40.02
N ASP A 407 -47.82 40.09 -39.95
CA ASP A 407 -47.06 39.63 -41.12
C ASP A 407 -47.61 38.29 -41.62
N ASN A 408 -48.52 38.37 -42.61
CA ASN A 408 -49.12 37.19 -43.25
C ASN A 408 -48.08 36.23 -43.87
N GLY A 409 -46.90 36.72 -44.25
CA GLY A 409 -45.80 35.89 -44.77
C GLY A 409 -45.18 35.03 -43.67
N ARG A 410 -44.82 35.66 -42.54
CA ARG A 410 -44.29 34.96 -41.36
C ARG A 410 -45.33 34.04 -40.71
N LEU A 411 -46.60 34.44 -40.63
CA LEU A 411 -47.67 33.55 -40.17
C LEU A 411 -47.84 32.34 -41.09
N ALA A 412 -47.81 32.52 -42.41
CA ALA A 412 -47.87 31.39 -43.36
C ALA A 412 -46.62 30.48 -43.27
N TYR A 413 -45.44 31.05 -42.99
CA TYR A 413 -44.24 30.29 -42.69
C TYR A 413 -44.40 29.44 -41.43
N TRP A 414 -44.72 30.04 -40.28
CA TRP A 414 -44.85 29.32 -39.02
C TRP A 414 -46.01 28.33 -39.00
N LEU A 415 -47.10 28.59 -39.74
CA LEU A 415 -48.16 27.61 -40.00
C LEU A 415 -47.61 26.41 -40.79
N SER A 416 -46.80 26.66 -41.82
CA SER A 416 -46.15 25.59 -42.59
C SER A 416 -45.17 24.78 -41.74
N VAL A 417 -44.38 25.43 -40.87
CA VAL A 417 -43.46 24.78 -39.92
C VAL A 417 -44.22 23.87 -38.97
N THR A 418 -45.21 24.42 -38.27
CA THR A 418 -45.98 23.69 -37.23
C THR A 418 -46.76 22.51 -37.83
N VAL A 419 -47.45 22.70 -38.97
CA VAL A 419 -48.14 21.62 -39.69
C VAL A 419 -47.17 20.54 -40.18
N THR A 420 -46.01 20.92 -40.74
CA THR A 420 -45.01 19.95 -41.22
C THR A 420 -44.44 19.13 -40.06
N LEU A 421 -44.13 19.79 -38.93
CA LEU A 421 -43.62 19.12 -37.75
C LEU A 421 -44.67 18.19 -37.14
N LEU A 422 -45.93 18.65 -37.00
CA LEU A 422 -47.05 17.84 -36.53
C LEU A 422 -47.27 16.60 -37.41
N HIS A 423 -47.15 16.72 -38.74
CA HIS A 423 -47.22 15.59 -39.68
C HIS A 423 -46.05 14.60 -39.51
N LEU A 424 -44.83 15.09 -39.31
CA LEU A 424 -43.65 14.26 -39.05
C LEU A 424 -43.78 13.49 -37.72
N LEU A 425 -44.27 14.13 -36.66
CA LEU A 425 -44.61 13.46 -35.40
C LEU A 425 -45.68 12.38 -35.63
N GLN A 426 -46.82 12.74 -36.25
CA GLN A 426 -47.93 11.80 -36.49
C GLN A 426 -47.54 10.55 -37.30
N LYS A 427 -46.57 10.64 -38.22
CA LYS A 427 -46.12 9.49 -39.04
C LYS A 427 -45.06 8.61 -38.37
N ASN A 428 -44.22 9.16 -37.50
CA ASN A 428 -43.06 8.44 -36.97
C ASN A 428 -43.19 8.06 -35.49
N ILE A 429 -44.19 8.59 -34.80
CA ILE A 429 -44.42 8.38 -33.36
C ILE A 429 -45.74 7.64 -33.15
N LYS A 430 -45.68 6.52 -32.42
CA LYS A 430 -46.85 5.92 -31.76
C LYS A 430 -47.00 6.55 -30.38
N PRO A 431 -48.22 6.93 -29.96
CA PRO A 431 -48.50 7.13 -28.54
C PRO A 431 -48.20 5.84 -27.77
N ALA A 432 -47.70 5.96 -26.53
CA ALA A 432 -47.60 4.85 -25.59
C ALA A 432 -49.01 4.34 -25.23
N SER A 433 -49.52 3.44 -26.06
CA SER A 433 -50.94 3.07 -26.07
C SER A 433 -51.22 1.87 -25.17
N GLY A 434 -51.16 2.10 -23.86
CA GLY A 434 -51.93 1.27 -22.93
C GLY A 434 -53.39 1.26 -23.37
N SER A 435 -53.95 0.06 -23.61
CA SER A 435 -55.28 -0.18 -24.17
C SER A 435 -55.57 0.39 -25.56
N SER A 436 -55.43 -0.45 -26.60
CA SER A 436 -56.31 -0.50 -27.80
C SER A 436 -55.96 -1.71 -28.68
N GLY A 437 -56.10 -2.91 -28.12
CA GLY A 437 -55.90 -4.16 -28.87
C GLY A 437 -57.11 -4.56 -29.69
N LEU A 438 -57.28 -4.00 -30.90
CA LEU A 438 -58.08 -4.64 -31.94
C LEU A 438 -57.65 -4.22 -33.36
N GLY A 439 -57.31 -5.18 -34.21
CA GLY A 439 -57.02 -4.92 -35.61
C GLY A 439 -58.29 -4.62 -36.40
N ARG A 440 -58.36 -3.45 -37.05
CA ARG A 440 -59.43 -3.12 -38.02
C ARG A 440 -58.91 -3.21 -39.46
N ARG A 441 -59.37 -4.24 -40.18
CA ARG A 441 -59.30 -4.33 -41.64
C ARG A 441 -60.08 -3.16 -42.27
N PRO A 442 -59.72 -2.68 -43.47
CA PRO A 442 -60.55 -1.70 -44.19
C PRO A 442 -61.88 -2.34 -44.60
N GLY A 443 -62.99 -1.74 -44.16
CA GLY A 443 -64.36 -2.14 -44.50
C GLY A 443 -65.25 -0.91 -44.47
N ALA A 444 -66.21 -0.83 -45.39
CA ALA A 444 -67.01 0.37 -45.64
C ALA A 444 -68.33 0.40 -44.83
N GLY A 445 -68.92 1.60 -44.74
CA GLY A 445 -70.28 1.81 -44.22
C GLY A 445 -70.37 2.22 -42.75
N GLY A 446 -71.43 2.95 -42.42
CA GLY A 446 -71.75 3.42 -41.06
C GLY A 446 -71.65 4.94 -40.90
N ALA A 447 -72.76 5.57 -40.51
CA ALA A 447 -72.87 7.00 -40.20
C ALA A 447 -73.43 7.20 -38.78
N SER A 448 -73.48 8.46 -38.32
CA SER A 448 -73.88 8.90 -36.98
C SER A 448 -72.83 8.65 -35.87
N GLY A 449 -72.90 9.46 -34.80
CA GLY A 449 -71.92 9.51 -33.70
C GLY A 449 -71.26 10.88 -33.53
N GLY A 450 -72.02 11.88 -33.09
CA GLY A 450 -71.51 13.23 -32.86
C GLY A 450 -70.61 13.31 -31.62
N GLY A 451 -69.36 13.74 -31.79
CA GLY A 451 -68.42 14.03 -30.71
C GLY A 451 -67.26 14.87 -31.22
N ALA A 452 -66.85 15.89 -30.45
CA ALA A 452 -65.96 16.96 -30.91
C ALA A 452 -64.47 16.56 -31.04
N ARG A 453 -64.16 15.61 -31.92
CA ARG A 453 -62.79 15.37 -32.39
C ARG A 453 -62.38 16.46 -33.38
N GLY A 454 -61.29 17.16 -33.07
CA GLY A 454 -60.85 18.36 -33.79
C GLY A 454 -60.76 18.18 -35.31
N VAL A 455 -61.34 19.11 -36.06
CA VAL A 455 -61.57 19.03 -37.51
C VAL A 455 -60.29 18.73 -38.32
N PHE A 456 -59.14 19.22 -37.85
CA PHE A 456 -57.83 18.97 -38.46
C PHE A 456 -57.41 17.48 -38.44
N ALA A 457 -57.75 16.71 -37.40
CA ALA A 457 -57.37 15.29 -37.33
C ALA A 457 -57.98 14.49 -38.51
N THR A 458 -59.25 14.74 -38.81
CA THR A 458 -59.97 14.15 -39.95
C THR A 458 -59.41 14.59 -41.30
N MET A 459 -58.91 15.83 -41.38
CA MET A 459 -58.29 16.37 -42.61
C MET A 459 -56.95 15.70 -42.92
N PHE A 460 -56.09 15.45 -41.92
CA PHE A 460 -54.81 14.77 -42.12
C PHE A 460 -54.96 13.25 -42.36
N GLN A 461 -56.01 12.60 -41.82
CA GLN A 461 -56.21 11.15 -42.01
C GLN A 461 -56.78 10.75 -43.37
N ARG A 462 -57.46 11.64 -44.12
CA ARG A 462 -58.08 11.29 -45.42
C ARG A 462 -57.16 11.43 -46.64
N SER A 463 -55.89 11.83 -46.48
CA SER A 463 -54.95 12.05 -47.58
C SER A 463 -53.82 11.01 -47.64
N SER A 464 -54.16 9.80 -48.08
CA SER A 464 -53.22 8.68 -48.32
C SER A 464 -52.80 8.53 -49.79
N THR A 465 -53.27 9.39 -50.69
CA THR A 465 -53.05 9.32 -52.14
C THR A 465 -51.88 10.18 -52.65
N ILE A 466 -51.30 11.07 -51.84
CA ILE A 466 -50.11 11.86 -52.20
C ILE A 466 -48.84 11.04 -51.92
N SER A 467 -48.67 9.95 -52.66
CA SER A 467 -47.74 8.87 -52.34
C SER A 467 -46.77 8.56 -53.50
N HIS A 468 -46.03 9.55 -54.03
CA HIS A 468 -45.00 9.27 -55.06
C HIS A 468 -43.82 10.25 -55.25
N VAL A 469 -43.67 11.35 -54.49
CA VAL A 469 -42.70 12.43 -54.81
C VAL A 469 -41.55 12.58 -53.79
N HIS A 470 -41.56 11.84 -52.68
CA HIS A 470 -40.77 12.21 -51.50
C HIS A 470 -40.18 11.02 -50.69
N ALA A 471 -39.47 10.13 -51.38
CA ALA A 471 -38.63 9.11 -50.73
C ALA A 471 -37.27 9.66 -50.23
N GLU A 472 -36.73 10.69 -50.87
CA GLU A 472 -35.40 11.25 -50.55
C GLU A 472 -35.43 12.22 -49.35
N ALA A 473 -35.24 11.66 -48.15
CA ALA A 473 -34.70 12.39 -46.98
C ALA A 473 -34.21 11.47 -45.84
N SER A 474 -34.12 10.14 -46.05
CA SER A 474 -33.71 9.19 -45.01
C SER A 474 -32.18 9.21 -44.82
N ILE A 475 -31.69 10.06 -43.92
CA ILE A 475 -30.29 10.07 -43.48
C ILE A 475 -30.11 8.94 -42.46
N HIS A 476 -30.21 7.70 -42.97
CA HIS A 476 -29.86 6.42 -42.33
C HIS A 476 -29.59 5.32 -43.38
N GLY A 477 -29.31 5.69 -44.64
CA GLY A 477 -28.74 4.76 -45.64
C GLY A 477 -29.63 3.55 -46.00
N GLY A 478 -30.95 3.74 -46.14
CA GLY A 478 -31.86 2.62 -46.42
C GLY A 478 -33.10 3.00 -47.20
N GLY A 479 -33.14 2.63 -48.49
CA GLY A 479 -34.40 2.36 -49.17
C GLY A 479 -35.10 1.18 -48.47
N GLN A 480 -36.43 1.19 -48.42
CA GLN A 480 -37.25 0.19 -47.68
C GLN A 480 -37.02 0.15 -46.15
N GLY A 481 -36.31 1.13 -45.57
CA GLY A 481 -36.23 1.35 -44.13
C GLY A 481 -37.51 1.95 -43.53
N GLY A 482 -38.53 1.12 -43.29
CA GLY A 482 -39.73 1.55 -42.56
C GLY A 482 -39.40 1.83 -41.09
N PHE A 483 -39.50 3.09 -40.64
CA PHE A 483 -39.26 3.45 -39.24
C PHE A 483 -40.12 2.60 -38.30
N LYS A 484 -39.48 1.82 -37.43
CA LYS A 484 -40.15 1.14 -36.30
C LYS A 484 -40.66 2.24 -35.37
N ALA A 485 -41.94 2.62 -35.57
CA ALA A 485 -42.51 3.85 -35.05
C ALA A 485 -42.24 4.00 -33.54
N ILE A 486 -41.64 5.14 -33.19
CA ILE A 486 -41.08 5.39 -31.87
C ILE A 486 -42.22 5.55 -30.86
N GLU A 487 -42.13 4.86 -29.73
CA GLU A 487 -43.03 5.07 -28.62
C GLU A 487 -42.71 6.39 -27.93
N ALA A 488 -43.65 7.35 -28.00
CA ALA A 488 -43.49 8.63 -27.33
C ALA A 488 -43.84 8.55 -25.85
N LYS A 489 -42.94 9.06 -25.01
CA LYS A 489 -43.24 9.37 -23.62
C LYS A 489 -44.03 10.68 -23.50
N TYR A 490 -44.60 10.92 -22.32
CA TYR A 490 -45.53 12.02 -22.05
C TYR A 490 -45.08 13.41 -22.56
N PRO A 491 -43.82 13.87 -22.42
CA PRO A 491 -43.39 15.18 -22.92
C PRO A 491 -43.60 15.36 -24.44
N ALA A 492 -43.38 14.30 -25.23
CA ALA A 492 -43.59 14.34 -26.68
C ALA A 492 -45.07 14.35 -27.09
N LEU A 493 -45.96 13.84 -26.24
CA LEU A 493 -47.41 13.94 -26.43
C LEU A 493 -47.91 15.35 -26.10
N LEU A 494 -47.37 15.99 -25.07
CA LEU A 494 -47.67 17.39 -24.74
C LEU A 494 -47.15 18.34 -25.83
N PHE A 495 -45.92 18.14 -26.32
CA PHE A 495 -45.37 18.87 -27.47
C PHE A 495 -46.26 18.80 -28.72
N LYS A 496 -46.80 17.62 -29.01
CA LYS A 496 -47.76 17.42 -30.11
C LYS A 496 -49.05 18.24 -29.91
N GLN A 497 -49.55 18.35 -28.67
CA GLN A 497 -50.73 19.16 -28.35
C GLN A 497 -50.43 20.66 -28.46
N GLN A 498 -49.28 21.12 -27.96
CA GLN A 498 -48.81 22.51 -28.08
C GLN A 498 -48.69 22.93 -29.57
N LEU A 499 -48.19 22.05 -30.45
CA LEU A 499 -48.13 22.30 -31.89
C LEU A 499 -49.52 22.38 -32.55
N ASP A 500 -50.48 21.55 -32.15
CA ASP A 500 -51.86 21.64 -32.64
C ASP A 500 -52.53 22.95 -32.18
N ALA A 501 -52.29 23.37 -30.93
CA ALA A 501 -52.74 24.66 -30.41
C ALA A 501 -52.13 25.85 -31.18
N PHE A 502 -50.86 25.79 -31.62
CA PHE A 502 -50.29 26.82 -32.51
C PHE A 502 -51.00 26.86 -33.87
N VAL A 503 -51.32 25.72 -34.49
CA VAL A 503 -52.11 25.69 -35.73
C VAL A 503 -53.48 26.34 -35.53
N GLN A 504 -54.14 26.05 -34.40
CA GLN A 504 -55.42 26.65 -34.01
C GLN A 504 -55.32 28.17 -33.72
N LYS A 505 -54.16 28.68 -33.28
CA LYS A 505 -53.89 30.12 -33.04
C LYS A 505 -53.54 30.88 -34.33
N ILE A 506 -52.67 30.33 -35.18
CA ILE A 506 -52.17 31.00 -36.39
C ILE A 506 -53.26 31.11 -37.46
N PHE A 507 -54.08 30.08 -37.65
CA PHE A 507 -55.05 30.05 -38.75
C PHE A 507 -56.13 31.15 -38.67
N PRO A 508 -56.74 31.44 -37.50
CA PRO A 508 -57.64 32.60 -37.33
C PRO A 508 -56.93 33.95 -37.56
N LEU A 509 -55.71 34.14 -37.02
CA LEU A 509 -54.94 35.38 -37.22
C LEU A 509 -54.72 35.66 -38.71
N LEU A 510 -54.20 34.68 -39.45
CA LEU A 510 -53.96 34.78 -40.89
C LEU A 510 -55.27 35.03 -41.68
N ARG A 511 -56.35 34.32 -41.34
CA ARG A 511 -57.68 34.52 -41.92
C ARG A 511 -58.18 35.96 -41.72
N ASP A 512 -58.07 36.47 -40.50
CA ASP A 512 -58.65 37.76 -40.15
C ASP A 512 -57.80 38.93 -40.67
N ASN A 513 -56.49 38.76 -40.80
CA ASN A 513 -55.63 39.71 -41.51
C ASN A 513 -55.87 39.74 -43.02
N VAL A 514 -56.06 38.58 -43.66
CA VAL A 514 -56.47 38.51 -45.07
C VAL A 514 -57.87 39.11 -45.27
N LYS A 515 -58.79 38.95 -44.30
CA LYS A 515 -60.08 39.64 -44.30
C LYS A 515 -59.90 41.16 -44.21
N LYS A 516 -59.11 41.66 -43.25
CA LYS A 516 -58.79 43.11 -43.09
C LYS A 516 -58.26 43.72 -44.40
N SER A 517 -57.35 43.05 -45.12
CA SER A 517 -56.76 43.60 -46.35
C SER A 517 -57.65 43.46 -47.59
N VAL A 518 -58.44 42.38 -47.69
CA VAL A 518 -59.30 42.13 -48.86
C VAL A 518 -60.63 42.91 -48.79
N THR A 519 -61.21 43.13 -47.61
CA THR A 519 -62.47 43.88 -47.45
C THR A 519 -62.47 45.28 -48.10
N PRO A 520 -61.49 46.18 -47.87
CA PRO A 520 -61.48 47.50 -48.51
C PRO A 520 -61.26 47.42 -50.04
N LEU A 521 -60.47 46.46 -50.51
CA LEU A 521 -60.25 46.23 -51.95
C LEU A 521 -61.54 45.74 -52.64
N LEU A 522 -62.31 44.87 -51.99
CA LEU A 522 -63.62 44.46 -52.48
C LEU A 522 -64.61 45.64 -52.49
N ALA A 523 -64.64 46.45 -51.42
CA ALA A 523 -65.50 47.63 -51.36
C ALA A 523 -65.18 48.62 -52.50
N ALA A 524 -63.91 48.94 -52.72
CA ALA A 524 -63.47 49.79 -53.81
C ALA A 524 -63.89 49.23 -55.19
N CYS A 525 -63.61 47.94 -55.45
CA CYS A 525 -63.99 47.28 -56.71
C CYS A 525 -65.51 47.28 -56.94
N ILE A 526 -66.32 47.13 -55.89
CA ILE A 526 -67.80 47.15 -55.97
C ILE A 526 -68.32 48.58 -56.20
N MET A 527 -67.71 49.58 -55.56
CA MET A 527 -68.15 50.99 -55.60
C MET A 527 -67.59 51.80 -56.78
N THR A 528 -66.72 51.24 -57.63
CA THR A 528 -66.31 51.90 -58.88
C THR A 528 -67.55 52.33 -59.70
N PRO A 529 -67.73 53.63 -60.04
CA PRO A 529 -69.03 54.08 -60.58
C PRO A 529 -69.28 53.54 -62.00
N LYS A 530 -70.26 52.63 -62.12
CA LYS A 530 -70.70 52.03 -63.39
C LYS A 530 -71.58 52.99 -64.20
N GLY A 531 -71.04 54.17 -64.53
CA GLY A 531 -71.71 55.19 -65.33
C GLY A 531 -70.76 55.86 -66.34
N PRO A 532 -71.23 56.29 -67.51
CA PRO A 532 -70.37 56.81 -68.59
C PRO A 532 -69.56 58.05 -68.18
N ARG A 533 -70.08 58.89 -67.26
CA ARG A 533 -69.36 60.05 -66.69
C ARG A 533 -68.06 59.67 -65.99
N ALA A 534 -67.96 58.50 -65.36
CA ALA A 534 -66.74 58.08 -64.66
C ALA A 534 -65.57 57.80 -65.61
N ARG A 535 -65.84 57.35 -66.85
CA ARG A 535 -64.80 57.22 -67.89
C ARG A 535 -64.27 58.58 -68.35
N GLN A 536 -65.11 59.61 -68.38
CA GLN A 536 -64.66 60.98 -68.70
C GLN A 536 -63.79 61.56 -67.58
N ALA A 537 -64.16 61.35 -66.31
CA ALA A 537 -63.33 61.76 -65.17
C ALA A 537 -61.97 61.04 -65.14
N ALA A 538 -61.95 59.72 -65.36
CA ALA A 538 -60.69 58.95 -65.41
C ALA A 538 -59.80 59.35 -66.61
N ALA A 539 -60.40 59.64 -67.77
CA ALA A 539 -59.66 60.14 -68.93
C ALA A 539 -59.09 61.55 -68.71
N ALA A 540 -59.83 62.43 -68.03
CA ALA A 540 -59.35 63.78 -67.69
C ALA A 540 -58.18 63.73 -66.70
N ALA A 541 -58.25 62.88 -65.66
CA ALA A 541 -57.16 62.68 -64.71
C ALA A 541 -55.89 62.17 -65.40
N ALA A 542 -56.01 61.18 -66.28
CA ALA A 542 -54.88 60.61 -67.05
C ALA A 542 -54.25 61.58 -68.07
N VAL A 543 -54.89 62.71 -68.39
CA VAL A 543 -54.32 63.78 -69.22
C VAL A 543 -53.61 64.85 -68.37
N ALA A 544 -54.03 65.06 -67.12
CA ALA A 544 -53.35 65.95 -66.18
C ALA A 544 -52.01 65.36 -65.71
N ASP A 545 -51.98 64.05 -65.42
CA ASP A 545 -50.79 63.30 -64.97
C ASP A 545 -49.69 63.15 -66.06
N ALA A 546 -49.96 63.62 -67.28
CA ALA A 546 -49.04 63.56 -68.42
C ALA A 546 -48.33 64.91 -68.70
N HIS A 547 -48.48 65.89 -67.80
CA HIS A 547 -47.99 67.27 -67.97
C HIS A 547 -47.18 67.81 -66.78
N GLN A 548 -46.65 66.92 -65.93
CA GLN A 548 -45.63 67.20 -64.91
C GLN A 548 -44.32 66.43 -65.20
#